data_AF-A0A2E8KDW6-F1
#
_entry.id   AF-A0A2E8KDW6-F1
#
_cell.length_a   1.000
_cell.length_b   1.000
_cell.length_c   1.000
_cell.angle_alpha   90.00
_cell.angle_beta   90.00
_cell.angle_gamma   90.00
#
_symmetry.space_group_name_H-M   'P 1'
#
loop_
_entity.id
_entity.type
_entity.pdbx_description
1 polymer ?
#
loop_
_entity_poly.entity_id
_entity_poly.type
_entity_poly.pdbx_seq_one_letter_code
_entity_poly.pdbx_strand_id
1 'polypeptide(L)'
;TITLDGATNIIGSTTGGTETINITRTGDTLVATAAQLTGATVTDGGADGNIVGNVSVTALEATATADFSNVSLHATATKTANAANTVDFTGDLGGFAVTVAAGKTFEATAARLSGIAVTNPAGNATTKVTDVTYAGGATLDLSGIQTNAITFGNGSTDLTLGAGTTLSIREAHLANIAGGGGVDTIVDGTNVAHVKVYGFTGDVDIAEINVGGNVTGYVSGAQSITADATNIEELTALVIQSGGSLAMTQVQANAFAGKLTKESGAGNVTSSVTGDLSALNLSVVDALTLSGATTLVDSTADLKAAAAINANGQAITVNNAIDLTAKTITNYNNLTVDTNQLTVSAEQIAGFTGGGTVAKTNGGLIKVHVGSTTNISGLDTSDASSIVLNTSGSDVTMTTAQNLQVADGVGTNTITLSNNGTTNGVAGIENYILSSAGANSFTLASNTAQVTGGTNNDTIVGGTGASTIIGGQGVDILSGDNGADTFSFSTGHTGVTALTADRILDFATGVDKIKVNATVGDVREADGVNMLFSAFTTAATAGFDGTGVDVYAAFNVSGSGDTYVAVDHNTDGTFNSGDSLIVLNNLNLDNQLVAGDFIA
;
A
#
# COMPACT_ATOMS: atom_id res chain seq x y z
N THR A 1 61.78 12.38 16.14
CA THR A 1 60.62 12.69 15.30
C THR A 1 61.02 12.57 13.85
N ILE A 2 60.35 11.70 13.10
CA ILE A 2 60.57 11.51 11.66
C ILE A 2 59.36 12.12 10.94
N THR A 3 59.59 12.96 9.94
CA THR A 3 58.54 13.57 9.11
C THR A 3 58.64 13.02 7.70
N LEU A 4 57.54 12.47 7.18
CA LEU A 4 57.49 11.82 5.87
C LEU A 4 56.70 12.66 4.87
N ASP A 5 57.38 13.07 3.79
CA ASP A 5 56.85 13.77 2.63
C ASP A 5 57.22 12.99 1.36
N GLY A 6 56.43 11.96 1.04
CA GLY A 6 56.63 10.99 -0.04
C GLY A 6 56.58 9.52 0.41
N ALA A 7 56.34 8.61 -0.55
CA ALA A 7 56.39 7.16 -0.31
C ALA A 7 57.80 6.75 0.16
N THR A 8 57.89 6.18 1.36
CA THR A 8 59.17 5.98 2.05
C THR A 8 59.18 4.66 2.83
N ASN A 9 60.31 3.95 2.75
CA ASN A 9 60.60 2.78 3.58
C ASN A 9 61.46 3.21 4.76
N ILE A 10 61.16 2.74 5.97
CA ILE A 10 62.13 2.82 7.07
C ILE A 10 63.23 1.79 6.80
N ILE A 11 64.38 2.22 6.28
CA ILE A 11 65.55 1.37 6.04
C ILE A 11 66.57 1.64 7.16
N GLY A 12 66.58 0.79 8.21
CA GLY A 12 67.55 0.89 9.30
C GLY A 12 67.08 0.27 10.62
N SER A 13 68.03 -0.30 11.37
CA SER A 13 67.82 -0.86 12.72
C SER A 13 67.64 0.28 13.73
N THR A 14 66.40 0.55 14.10
CA THR A 14 66.07 1.30 15.32
C THR A 14 65.35 0.35 16.27
N THR A 15 66.12 -0.54 16.89
CA THR A 15 65.61 -1.34 18.01
C THR A 15 65.31 -0.42 19.19
N GLY A 16 64.02 -0.20 19.45
CA GLY A 16 63.49 0.26 20.74
C GLY A 16 63.68 1.75 21.05
N GLY A 17 62.64 2.54 20.80
CA GLY A 17 62.56 3.93 21.25
C GLY A 17 61.18 4.54 21.02
N THR A 18 60.81 5.51 21.87
CA THR A 18 59.58 6.32 21.84
C THR A 18 59.57 7.29 20.64
N GLU A 19 59.70 6.76 19.43
CA GLU A 19 59.82 7.57 18.22
C GLU A 19 58.44 8.04 17.75
N THR A 20 58.32 9.35 17.50
CA THR A 20 57.14 9.95 16.85
C THR A 20 57.38 10.04 15.35
N ILE A 21 56.53 9.42 14.54
CA ILE A 21 56.55 9.48 13.08
C ILE A 21 55.31 10.25 12.63
N ASN A 22 55.48 11.31 11.85
CA ASN A 22 54.37 12.11 11.32
C ASN A 22 54.33 12.03 9.79
N ILE A 23 53.19 11.57 9.25
CA ILE A 23 52.91 11.55 7.80
C ILE A 23 52.28 12.89 7.42
N THR A 24 52.90 13.62 6.50
CA THR A 24 52.50 15.01 6.18
C THR A 24 51.87 15.21 4.81
N ARG A 25 51.52 14.13 4.09
CA ARG A 25 50.87 14.22 2.79
C ARG A 25 49.88 13.09 2.56
N THR A 26 48.71 13.44 2.04
CA THR A 26 47.63 12.48 1.75
C THR A 26 48.06 11.47 0.69
N GLY A 27 47.80 10.18 0.97
CA GLY A 27 48.09 9.05 0.09
C GLY A 27 49.48 8.46 0.24
N ASP A 28 50.36 9.05 1.04
CA ASP A 28 51.67 8.46 1.33
C ASP A 28 51.55 7.21 2.20
N THR A 29 52.40 6.22 1.94
CA THR A 29 52.44 4.97 2.70
C THR A 29 53.79 4.83 3.37
N LEU A 30 53.77 4.72 4.69
CA LEU A 30 54.91 4.29 5.48
C LEU A 30 55.03 2.77 5.41
N VAL A 31 56.12 2.27 4.85
CA VAL A 31 56.42 0.83 4.86
C VAL A 31 57.49 0.53 5.91
N ALA A 32 57.18 -0.37 6.84
CA ALA A 32 58.09 -0.73 7.93
C ALA A 32 57.94 -2.20 8.35
N THR A 33 58.95 -2.75 9.00
CA THR A 33 58.85 -4.06 9.64
C THR A 33 58.10 -3.98 10.97
N ALA A 34 57.55 -5.10 11.44
CA ALA A 34 56.84 -5.16 12.72
C ALA A 34 57.70 -4.66 13.90
N ALA A 35 58.99 -5.03 13.91
CA ALA A 35 59.95 -4.58 14.92
C ALA A 35 60.15 -3.05 14.93
N GLN A 36 60.18 -2.42 13.75
CA GLN A 36 60.39 -0.97 13.61
C GLN A 36 59.18 -0.15 14.07
N LEU A 37 57.97 -0.70 13.94
CA LEU A 37 56.74 -0.02 14.36
C LEU A 37 56.35 -0.27 15.81
N THR A 38 56.89 -1.32 16.43
CA THR A 38 56.57 -1.69 17.81
C THR A 38 56.97 -0.57 18.79
N GLY A 39 55.97 0.05 19.44
CA GLY A 39 56.19 1.14 20.40
C GLY A 39 56.44 2.53 19.78
N ALA A 40 56.41 2.66 18.46
CA ALA A 40 56.45 3.96 17.78
C ALA A 40 55.07 4.64 17.83
N THR A 41 55.04 5.95 18.03
CA THR A 41 53.83 6.76 17.86
C THR A 41 53.76 7.24 16.43
N VAL A 42 52.79 6.76 15.66
CA VAL A 42 52.62 7.18 14.27
C VAL A 42 51.34 7.98 14.15
N THR A 43 51.45 9.20 13.63
CA THR A 43 50.33 10.10 13.33
C THR A 43 50.36 10.54 11.87
N ASP A 44 49.21 10.87 11.33
CA ASP A 44 49.11 11.77 10.18
C ASP A 44 48.64 13.15 10.68
N GLY A 45 49.25 14.22 10.17
CA GLY A 45 49.01 15.53 10.79
C GLY A 45 49.65 16.72 10.09
N GLY A 46 48.79 17.52 9.47
CA GLY A 46 48.98 18.94 9.16
C GLY A 46 47.91 19.77 9.88
N ALA A 47 48.06 21.10 9.90
CA ALA A 47 47.26 22.02 10.73
C ALA A 47 45.72 21.92 10.56
N ASP A 48 45.25 21.31 9.46
CA ASP A 48 43.85 21.28 9.05
C ASP A 48 43.18 19.90 9.30
N GLY A 49 43.93 18.91 9.81
CA GLY A 49 43.40 17.58 10.17
C GLY A 49 42.95 16.67 9.02
N ASN A 50 43.14 17.08 7.76
CA ASN A 50 42.63 16.38 6.56
C ASN A 50 43.71 15.57 5.81
N ILE A 51 44.83 15.29 6.45
CA ILE A 51 45.90 14.45 5.85
C ILE A 51 45.55 13.00 6.10
N VAL A 52 45.52 12.18 5.04
CA VAL A 52 45.26 10.74 5.14
C VAL A 52 46.53 9.97 4.80
N GLY A 53 47.28 9.58 5.83
CA GLY A 53 48.52 8.78 5.69
C GLY A 53 48.25 7.30 5.85
N ASN A 54 48.95 6.45 5.11
CA ASN A 54 48.81 4.99 5.16
C ASN A 54 50.03 4.34 5.84
N VAL A 55 49.85 3.14 6.40
CA VAL A 55 50.95 2.32 6.94
C VAL A 55 50.83 0.88 6.45
N SER A 56 51.97 0.31 6.04
CA SER A 56 52.10 -1.09 5.63
C SER A 56 53.23 -1.77 6.39
N VAL A 57 52.88 -2.76 7.21
CA VAL A 57 53.81 -3.60 7.95
C VAL A 57 54.23 -4.79 7.07
N THR A 58 55.52 -4.91 6.79
CA THR A 58 56.10 -6.07 6.11
C THR A 58 56.60 -7.09 7.14
N ALA A 59 56.27 -8.37 6.95
CA ALA A 59 56.75 -9.49 7.76
C ALA A 59 56.33 -9.43 9.23
N LEU A 60 55.02 -9.52 9.50
CA LEU A 60 54.46 -9.57 10.85
C LEU A 60 55.01 -10.75 11.67
N GLU A 61 55.33 -11.86 11.00
CA GLU A 61 55.91 -13.06 11.61
C GLU A 61 57.25 -12.83 12.31
N ALA A 62 58.00 -11.81 11.90
CA ALA A 62 59.32 -11.53 12.45
C ALA A 62 59.25 -10.98 13.89
N THR A 63 58.10 -10.47 14.32
CA THR A 63 57.91 -9.91 15.66
C THR A 63 56.49 -10.17 16.14
N ALA A 64 56.25 -11.40 16.60
CA ALA A 64 54.93 -11.84 17.03
C ALA A 64 54.36 -11.06 18.24
N THR A 65 55.22 -10.38 19.00
CA THR A 65 54.85 -9.52 20.13
C THR A 65 54.70 -8.04 19.74
N ALA A 66 54.66 -7.70 18.45
CA ALA A 66 54.64 -6.32 17.99
C ALA A 66 53.39 -5.56 18.44
N ASP A 67 53.53 -4.33 18.91
CA ASP A 67 52.45 -3.49 19.42
C ASP A 67 52.27 -2.25 18.54
N PHE A 68 51.14 -2.19 17.83
CA PHE A 68 50.75 -1.10 16.92
C PHE A 68 49.67 -0.18 17.52
N SER A 69 49.33 -0.31 18.81
CA SER A 69 48.29 0.49 19.47
C SER A 69 48.52 2.00 19.40
N ASN A 70 49.78 2.42 19.26
CA ASN A 70 50.19 3.83 19.16
C ASN A 70 50.16 4.39 17.72
N VAL A 71 49.63 3.65 16.74
CA VAL A 71 49.40 4.13 15.37
C VAL A 71 48.01 4.75 15.27
N SER A 72 47.93 6.07 15.30
CA SER A 72 46.68 6.84 15.22
C SER A 72 46.67 7.67 13.94
N LEU A 73 45.87 7.24 12.95
CA LEU A 73 45.78 7.87 11.64
C LEU A 73 44.34 8.33 11.39
N HIS A 74 44.14 9.13 10.34
CA HIS A 74 42.82 9.50 9.84
C HIS A 74 41.93 8.25 9.62
N ALA A 75 40.62 8.36 9.85
CA ALA A 75 39.70 7.22 9.83
C ALA A 75 39.64 6.47 8.48
N THR A 76 39.96 7.16 7.38
CA THR A 76 40.02 6.59 6.02
C THR A 76 41.41 6.11 5.61
N ALA A 77 42.39 6.17 6.51
CA ALA A 77 43.74 5.68 6.28
C ALA A 77 43.77 4.16 6.12
N THR A 78 44.64 3.69 5.22
CA THR A 78 44.88 2.25 5.05
C THR A 78 45.97 1.79 6.00
N LYS A 79 45.64 0.84 6.89
CA LYS A 79 46.57 0.16 7.79
C LYS A 79 46.63 -1.32 7.43
N THR A 80 47.77 -1.80 6.94
CA THR A 80 47.94 -3.19 6.49
C THR A 80 49.14 -3.86 7.13
N ALA A 81 49.05 -5.15 7.43
CA ALA A 81 50.14 -5.97 7.91
C ALA A 81 50.19 -7.29 7.16
N ASN A 82 51.36 -7.67 6.65
CA ASN A 82 51.53 -8.89 5.89
C ASN A 82 52.20 -9.99 6.73
N ALA A 83 51.55 -11.13 6.86
CA ALA A 83 52.07 -12.36 7.45
C ALA A 83 52.49 -13.33 6.33
N ALA A 84 53.78 -13.35 6.01
CA ALA A 84 54.32 -14.18 4.93
C ALA A 84 54.52 -15.66 5.34
N ASN A 85 54.58 -15.92 6.65
CA ASN A 85 54.66 -17.26 7.25
C ASN A 85 53.65 -17.41 8.39
N THR A 86 53.55 -18.63 8.92
CA THR A 86 52.75 -18.90 10.12
C THR A 86 53.25 -18.06 11.29
N VAL A 87 52.32 -17.41 12.01
CA VAL A 87 52.63 -16.58 13.17
C VAL A 87 51.64 -16.85 14.30
N ASP A 88 52.15 -16.86 15.53
CA ASP A 88 51.39 -16.88 16.78
C ASP A 88 51.47 -15.51 17.44
N PHE A 89 50.55 -14.63 17.08
CA PHE A 89 50.61 -13.20 17.36
C PHE A 89 50.05 -12.84 18.73
N THR A 90 50.92 -12.29 19.59
CA THR A 90 50.66 -11.98 21.01
C THR A 90 50.79 -10.48 21.36
N GLY A 91 51.23 -9.62 20.43
CA GLY A 91 51.41 -8.15 20.59
C GLY A 91 50.14 -7.27 20.64
N ASP A 92 49.93 -6.28 19.77
CA ASP A 92 48.63 -5.59 19.55
C ASP A 92 48.56 -5.12 18.09
N LEU A 93 47.45 -5.41 17.39
CA LEU A 93 47.28 -5.06 15.98
C LEU A 93 46.90 -3.59 15.76
N GLY A 94 46.42 -2.84 16.75
CA GLY A 94 46.10 -1.40 16.60
C GLY A 94 45.13 -1.08 15.45
N GLY A 95 44.27 -2.04 15.05
CA GLY A 95 43.33 -1.92 13.94
C GLY A 95 43.92 -2.21 12.54
N PHE A 96 45.12 -2.77 12.43
CA PHE A 96 45.71 -3.14 11.14
C PHE A 96 44.99 -4.34 10.51
N ALA A 97 44.62 -4.21 9.23
CA ALA A 97 44.16 -5.33 8.43
C ALA A 97 45.33 -6.28 8.13
N VAL A 98 45.14 -7.57 8.34
CA VAL A 98 46.18 -8.59 8.15
C VAL A 98 45.96 -9.31 6.82
N THR A 99 47.01 -9.47 6.02
CA THR A 99 47.02 -10.36 4.87
C THR A 99 47.89 -11.57 5.18
N VAL A 100 47.35 -12.77 4.96
CA VAL A 100 48.03 -14.05 5.26
C VAL A 100 48.36 -14.76 3.96
N ALA A 101 49.61 -15.19 3.80
CA ALA A 101 50.04 -15.95 2.64
C ALA A 101 49.34 -17.34 2.54
N ALA A 102 49.18 -17.84 1.31
CA ALA A 102 48.58 -19.15 1.05
C ALA A 102 49.25 -20.29 1.85
N GLY A 103 48.43 -21.18 2.41
CA GLY A 103 48.85 -22.34 3.18
C GLY A 103 49.49 -22.02 4.54
N LYS A 104 49.42 -20.77 5.00
CA LYS A 104 49.92 -20.34 6.31
C LYS A 104 48.80 -20.16 7.33
N THR A 105 49.17 -20.15 8.60
CA THR A 105 48.25 -19.95 9.71
C THR A 105 48.54 -18.63 10.43
N PHE A 106 47.53 -17.78 10.59
CA PHE A 106 47.60 -16.62 11.48
C PHE A 106 46.89 -16.96 12.79
N GLU A 107 47.63 -17.04 13.88
CA GLU A 107 47.12 -17.42 15.20
C GLU A 107 47.07 -16.21 16.13
N ALA A 108 45.93 -15.96 16.77
CA ALA A 108 45.72 -14.88 17.74
C ALA A 108 44.48 -15.14 18.61
N THR A 109 44.33 -14.43 19.74
CA THR A 109 43.11 -14.55 20.58
C THR A 109 41.91 -13.85 19.95
N ALA A 110 40.69 -14.28 20.34
CA ALA A 110 39.43 -13.73 19.83
C ALA A 110 39.33 -12.21 20.03
N ALA A 111 39.72 -11.71 21.21
CA ALA A 111 39.71 -10.28 21.52
C ALA A 111 40.58 -9.43 20.58
N ARG A 112 41.68 -10.01 20.07
CA ARG A 112 42.64 -9.32 19.19
C ARG A 112 42.21 -9.32 17.73
N LEU A 113 41.38 -10.29 17.35
CA LEU A 113 40.83 -10.46 16.02
C LEU A 113 39.49 -9.73 15.84
N SER A 114 38.83 -9.38 16.94
CA SER A 114 37.55 -8.67 16.92
C SER A 114 37.66 -7.35 16.14
N GLY A 115 36.88 -7.21 15.06
CA GLY A 115 36.85 -6.05 14.17
C GLY A 115 38.02 -5.98 13.17
N ILE A 116 38.92 -6.97 13.14
CA ILE A 116 40.08 -6.98 12.27
C ILE A 116 39.76 -7.72 10.95
N ALA A 117 40.08 -7.07 9.83
CA ALA A 117 40.07 -7.74 8.54
C ALA A 117 41.30 -8.66 8.40
N VAL A 118 41.07 -9.96 8.18
CA VAL A 118 42.14 -10.93 7.93
C VAL A 118 41.90 -11.58 6.57
N THR A 119 42.70 -11.27 5.56
CA THR A 119 42.45 -11.67 4.17
C THR A 119 43.50 -12.64 3.65
N ASN A 120 43.13 -13.43 2.63
CA ASN A 120 44.06 -14.26 1.90
C ASN A 120 43.78 -14.19 0.38
N PRO A 121 44.50 -13.33 -0.35
CA PRO A 121 44.33 -13.17 -1.79
C PRO A 121 44.70 -14.41 -2.63
N ALA A 122 45.51 -15.33 -2.08
CA ALA A 122 46.14 -16.44 -2.82
C ALA A 122 45.48 -17.82 -2.60
N GLY A 123 44.45 -17.90 -1.73
CA GLY A 123 43.68 -19.12 -1.43
C GLY A 123 44.33 -20.01 -0.34
N ASN A 124 43.51 -20.77 0.41
CA ASN A 124 43.83 -21.80 1.43
C ASN A 124 44.61 -21.46 2.74
N ALA A 125 44.73 -20.20 3.15
CA ALA A 125 45.21 -19.82 4.48
C ALA A 125 44.16 -20.09 5.58
N THR A 126 44.65 -20.23 6.82
CA THR A 126 43.84 -20.50 8.02
C THR A 126 44.03 -19.40 9.05
N THR A 127 42.94 -18.95 9.69
CA THR A 127 43.02 -18.12 10.90
C THR A 127 42.70 -18.98 12.11
N LYS A 128 43.59 -19.03 13.10
CA LYS A 128 43.41 -19.80 14.32
C LYS A 128 43.14 -18.88 15.50
N VAL A 129 42.00 -19.11 16.16
CA VAL A 129 41.55 -18.34 17.32
C VAL A 129 41.84 -19.14 18.59
N THR A 130 42.76 -18.67 19.42
CA THR A 130 43.31 -19.51 20.51
C THR A 130 42.54 -19.46 21.82
N ASP A 131 41.76 -18.41 22.04
CA ASP A 131 40.96 -18.29 23.26
C ASP A 131 39.57 -18.86 23.04
N VAL A 132 39.30 -19.95 23.74
CA VAL A 132 38.09 -20.77 23.65
C VAL A 132 36.97 -20.16 24.51
N THR A 133 37.28 -19.14 25.33
CA THR A 133 36.31 -18.47 26.22
C THR A 133 36.39 -16.95 26.07
N TYR A 134 35.36 -16.34 25.49
CA TYR A 134 35.22 -14.89 25.46
C TYR A 134 34.40 -14.40 26.66
N ALA A 135 35.10 -13.98 27.72
CA ALA A 135 34.48 -13.53 28.96
C ALA A 135 33.86 -12.13 28.81
N GLY A 136 32.56 -12.06 28.49
CA GLY A 136 31.68 -10.90 28.68
C GLY A 136 32.10 -9.58 28.02
N GLY A 137 31.39 -9.18 26.96
CA GLY A 137 31.50 -7.88 26.28
C GLY A 137 30.43 -7.75 25.19
N ALA A 138 30.07 -6.53 24.77
CA ALA A 138 28.89 -6.32 23.91
C ALA A 138 28.96 -7.03 22.54
N THR A 139 30.15 -7.17 21.92
CA THR A 139 30.31 -7.83 20.60
C THR A 139 31.71 -8.44 20.42
N LEU A 140 31.76 -9.67 19.93
CA LEU A 140 32.94 -10.31 19.32
C LEU A 140 32.74 -10.34 17.80
N ASP A 141 33.51 -9.57 17.06
CA ASP A 141 33.34 -9.40 15.61
C ASP A 141 34.43 -10.10 14.80
N LEU A 142 34.16 -11.33 14.39
CA LEU A 142 35.02 -12.12 13.50
C LEU A 142 34.60 -12.01 12.02
N SER A 143 33.59 -11.18 11.71
CA SER A 143 33.07 -11.01 10.35
C SER A 143 34.05 -10.32 9.41
N GLY A 144 35.20 -9.84 9.89
CA GLY A 144 36.31 -9.31 9.07
C GLY A 144 37.24 -10.38 8.50
N ILE A 145 37.22 -11.59 9.02
CA ILE A 145 38.12 -12.68 8.59
C ILE A 145 37.60 -13.26 7.27
N GLN A 146 38.45 -13.39 6.25
CA GLN A 146 38.15 -13.85 4.89
C GLN A 146 39.05 -15.04 4.47
N THR A 147 39.78 -15.63 5.40
CA THR A 147 40.57 -16.84 5.15
C THR A 147 39.68 -18.05 4.86
N ASN A 148 40.23 -19.13 4.31
CA ASN A 148 39.42 -20.30 3.93
C ASN A 148 38.86 -21.06 5.14
N ALA A 149 39.57 -21.02 6.27
CA ALA A 149 39.16 -21.66 7.50
C ALA A 149 39.38 -20.74 8.70
N ILE A 150 38.48 -20.86 9.69
CA ILE A 150 38.69 -20.41 11.06
C ILE A 150 38.67 -21.64 11.95
N THR A 151 39.67 -21.80 12.80
CA THR A 151 39.73 -22.89 13.78
C THR A 151 39.84 -22.32 15.18
N PHE A 152 39.13 -22.90 16.15
CA PHE A 152 39.26 -22.53 17.56
C PHE A 152 40.21 -23.50 18.28
N GLY A 153 41.02 -22.99 19.21
CA GLY A 153 41.90 -23.77 20.09
C GLY A 153 42.97 -24.64 19.41
N ASN A 154 43.60 -25.54 20.19
CA ASN A 154 44.56 -26.56 19.73
C ASN A 154 43.84 -27.86 19.33
N GLY A 155 42.77 -27.76 18.52
CA GLY A 155 41.96 -28.91 18.09
C GLY A 155 40.75 -29.22 18.97
N SER A 156 40.27 -28.25 19.76
CA SER A 156 38.95 -28.26 20.40
C SER A 156 38.13 -27.14 19.76
N THR A 157 36.99 -27.51 19.19
CA THR A 157 36.17 -26.72 18.25
C THR A 157 35.09 -25.87 18.93
N ASP A 158 34.85 -26.07 20.23
CA ASP A 158 33.83 -25.31 20.95
C ASP A 158 34.27 -23.85 21.17
N LEU A 159 33.36 -22.89 20.98
CA LEU A 159 33.56 -21.48 21.36
C LEU A 159 32.61 -21.18 22.52
N THR A 160 33.15 -20.94 23.71
CA THR A 160 32.38 -20.51 24.88
C THR A 160 32.26 -18.99 24.89
N LEU A 161 31.03 -18.48 24.93
CA LEU A 161 30.75 -17.05 25.03
C LEU A 161 30.12 -16.73 26.39
N GLY A 162 30.59 -15.67 27.03
CA GLY A 162 29.99 -15.18 28.27
C GLY A 162 28.60 -14.57 28.04
N ALA A 163 27.79 -14.56 29.09
CA ALA A 163 26.43 -14.00 29.08
C ALA A 163 26.38 -12.58 28.47
N GLY A 164 25.43 -12.34 27.54
CA GLY A 164 25.23 -11.01 26.94
C GLY A 164 26.10 -10.70 25.72
N THR A 165 26.93 -11.64 25.27
CA THR A 165 27.82 -11.43 24.10
C THR A 165 27.08 -11.60 22.78
N THR A 166 27.39 -10.74 21.80
CA THR A 166 27.00 -10.93 20.38
C THR A 166 28.19 -11.44 19.57
N LEU A 167 28.07 -12.59 18.90
CA LEU A 167 29.07 -13.07 17.95
C LEU A 167 28.72 -12.61 16.53
N SER A 168 29.64 -11.96 15.81
CA SER A 168 29.53 -11.69 14.38
C SER A 168 30.52 -12.55 13.61
N ILE A 169 30.06 -13.38 12.67
CA ILE A 169 30.91 -14.36 11.94
C ILE A 169 30.38 -14.59 10.52
N ARG A 170 31.19 -15.13 9.61
CA ARG A 170 30.72 -15.56 8.29
C ARG A 170 30.19 -17.00 8.32
N GLU A 171 29.23 -17.32 7.45
CA GLU A 171 28.66 -18.67 7.30
C GLU A 171 29.73 -19.74 7.08
N ALA A 172 30.62 -19.55 6.09
CA ALA A 172 31.69 -20.51 5.78
C ALA A 172 32.64 -20.80 6.97
N HIS A 173 32.64 -19.93 7.98
CA HIS A 173 33.43 -20.11 9.21
C HIS A 173 32.63 -20.71 10.35
N LEU A 174 31.30 -20.57 10.32
CA LEU A 174 30.38 -21.26 11.21
C LEU A 174 30.38 -22.78 10.95
N ALA A 175 30.41 -23.17 9.67
CA ALA A 175 30.61 -24.55 9.20
C ALA A 175 31.75 -25.30 9.93
N ASN A 176 32.88 -24.61 10.04
CA ASN A 176 34.11 -25.15 10.61
C ASN A 176 34.06 -25.29 12.14
N ILE A 177 33.08 -24.66 12.79
CA ILE A 177 32.78 -24.84 14.21
C ILE A 177 31.95 -26.12 14.40
N ALA A 178 31.03 -26.42 13.48
CA ALA A 178 30.06 -27.53 13.60
C ALA A 178 30.50 -28.86 12.95
N GLY A 179 31.43 -28.85 11.98
CA GLY A 179 31.79 -30.00 11.14
C GLY A 179 32.75 -31.04 11.75
N GLY A 180 33.09 -30.94 13.03
CA GLY A 180 34.15 -31.72 13.68
C GLY A 180 33.80 -33.11 14.20
N GLY A 181 32.69 -33.76 13.80
CA GLY A 181 32.41 -35.17 14.15
C GLY A 181 32.19 -35.50 15.65
N GLY A 182 32.41 -34.55 16.55
CA GLY A 182 31.79 -34.45 17.86
C GLY A 182 30.55 -33.57 17.75
N VAL A 183 29.67 -33.61 18.75
CA VAL A 183 28.59 -32.60 18.87
C VAL A 183 29.27 -31.31 19.32
N ASP A 184 29.84 -30.59 18.36
CA ASP A 184 30.58 -29.35 18.60
C ASP A 184 29.56 -28.23 18.68
N THR A 185 29.51 -27.55 19.82
CA THR A 185 28.47 -26.57 20.13
C THR A 185 29.13 -25.25 20.49
N ILE A 186 28.47 -24.14 20.15
CA ILE A 186 28.73 -22.88 20.87
C ILE A 186 28.17 -23.11 22.27
N VAL A 187 28.99 -23.68 23.15
CA VAL A 187 28.58 -24.12 24.50
C VAL A 187 28.35 -22.88 25.36
N ASP A 188 27.14 -22.82 25.89
CA ASP A 188 26.65 -21.71 26.68
C ASP A 188 27.16 -21.74 28.13
N GLY A 189 27.71 -20.62 28.58
CA GLY A 189 27.73 -20.22 29.98
C GLY A 189 26.47 -19.42 30.32
N THR A 190 25.30 -20.02 30.18
CA THR A 190 23.95 -19.50 30.51
C THR A 190 23.34 -18.28 29.78
N ASN A 191 23.93 -17.62 28.75
CA ASN A 191 23.23 -16.63 27.88
C ASN A 191 24.08 -16.09 26.68
N VAL A 192 24.25 -16.81 25.56
CA VAL A 192 24.64 -16.11 24.31
C VAL A 192 23.45 -15.24 23.86
N ALA A 193 23.62 -13.92 23.84
CA ALA A 193 22.49 -13.04 23.58
C ALA A 193 22.08 -13.06 22.09
N HIS A 194 23.02 -13.04 21.14
CA HIS A 194 22.73 -13.10 19.69
C HIS A 194 23.93 -13.63 18.86
N VAL A 195 23.68 -14.41 17.80
CA VAL A 195 24.68 -14.69 16.73
C VAL A 195 24.27 -14.01 15.43
N LYS A 196 25.18 -13.22 14.86
CA LYS A 196 25.03 -12.50 13.60
C LYS A 196 25.87 -13.18 12.52
N VAL A 197 25.22 -13.72 11.50
CA VAL A 197 25.90 -14.42 10.38
C VAL A 197 25.93 -13.53 9.14
N TYR A 198 27.12 -13.38 8.54
CA TYR A 198 27.40 -12.53 7.38
C TYR A 198 27.82 -13.33 6.15
N GLY A 199 27.59 -12.74 4.97
CA GLY A 199 28.30 -13.11 3.74
C GLY A 199 27.79 -14.36 3.04
N PHE A 200 26.48 -14.59 3.04
CA PHE A 200 25.84 -15.61 2.20
C PHE A 200 26.25 -15.40 0.74
N THR A 201 26.98 -16.35 0.15
CA THR A 201 27.36 -16.35 -1.27
C THR A 201 26.86 -17.63 -1.94
N GLY A 202 25.59 -17.64 -2.34
CA GLY A 202 24.91 -18.81 -2.94
C GLY A 202 23.65 -19.22 -2.19
N ASP A 203 23.11 -20.39 -2.52
CA ASP A 203 22.06 -21.04 -1.74
C ASP A 203 22.58 -21.26 -0.32
N VAL A 204 21.91 -20.66 0.67
CA VAL A 204 22.33 -20.70 2.07
C VAL A 204 22.00 -22.06 2.67
N ASP A 205 23.01 -22.81 3.10
CA ASP A 205 22.81 -24.05 3.83
C ASP A 205 22.92 -23.77 5.34
N ILE A 206 21.76 -23.49 5.94
CA ILE A 206 21.63 -23.16 7.38
C ILE A 206 21.79 -24.42 8.26
N ALA A 207 21.99 -25.62 7.70
CA ALA A 207 22.11 -26.87 8.47
C ALA A 207 23.24 -26.85 9.51
N GLU A 208 24.20 -25.94 9.36
CA GLU A 208 25.38 -25.83 10.22
C GLU A 208 25.20 -24.89 11.42
N ILE A 209 24.02 -24.25 11.57
CA ILE A 209 23.72 -23.30 12.65
C ILE A 209 23.15 -24.02 13.89
N ASN A 210 23.79 -25.08 14.36
CA ASN A 210 23.42 -25.72 15.63
C ASN A 210 23.94 -24.91 16.84
N VAL A 211 23.38 -23.72 17.04
CA VAL A 211 23.83 -22.74 18.04
C VAL A 211 22.78 -22.58 19.13
N GLY A 212 23.15 -22.80 20.39
CA GLY A 212 22.31 -22.45 21.54
C GLY A 212 22.16 -20.93 21.68
N GLY A 213 21.02 -20.36 21.28
CA GLY A 213 20.71 -18.93 21.44
C GLY A 213 19.86 -18.34 20.30
N ASN A 214 19.63 -17.02 20.34
CA ASN A 214 18.91 -16.31 19.27
C ASN A 214 19.84 -16.06 18.06
N VAL A 215 19.54 -16.66 16.91
CA VAL A 215 20.31 -16.43 15.67
C VAL A 215 19.62 -15.38 14.81
N THR A 216 20.41 -14.42 14.29
CA THR A 216 19.99 -13.41 13.31
C THR A 216 20.83 -13.52 12.03
N GLY A 217 20.17 -13.76 10.89
CA GLY A 217 20.80 -13.73 9.57
C GLY A 217 20.75 -12.35 8.92
N TYR A 218 21.77 -11.98 8.12
CA TYR A 218 21.78 -10.76 7.31
C TYR A 218 21.87 -11.08 5.82
N VAL A 219 20.96 -10.53 5.01
CA VAL A 219 20.97 -10.68 3.55
C VAL A 219 21.54 -9.41 2.90
N SER A 220 22.62 -9.57 2.14
CA SER A 220 23.26 -8.51 1.37
C SER A 220 23.33 -8.88 -0.11
N GLY A 221 22.96 -7.95 -1.01
CA GLY A 221 22.89 -8.20 -2.46
C GLY A 221 21.64 -8.97 -2.92
N ALA A 222 21.49 -9.17 -4.23
CA ALA A 222 20.39 -9.98 -4.77
C ALA A 222 20.68 -11.47 -4.55
N GLN A 223 20.20 -12.03 -3.43
CA GLN A 223 20.42 -13.42 -3.07
C GLN A 223 19.08 -14.17 -3.00
N SER A 224 19.08 -15.43 -3.46
CA SER A 224 17.99 -16.38 -3.22
C SER A 224 18.34 -17.18 -1.97
N ILE A 225 17.46 -17.22 -0.98
CA ILE A 225 17.65 -18.16 0.14
C ILE A 225 17.00 -19.47 -0.27
N THR A 226 17.81 -20.43 -0.70
CA THR A 226 17.36 -21.81 -0.94
C THR A 226 17.76 -22.67 0.28
N ALA A 227 17.16 -22.38 1.44
CA ALA A 227 17.30 -23.24 2.61
C ALA A 227 16.43 -24.50 2.48
N ASP A 228 16.91 -25.64 2.98
CA ASP A 228 16.05 -26.76 3.38
C ASP A 228 15.12 -26.32 4.52
N ALA A 229 13.87 -26.78 4.50
CA ALA A 229 12.79 -26.37 5.39
C ALA A 229 13.14 -26.47 6.88
N THR A 230 13.94 -27.47 7.23
CA THR A 230 14.34 -27.78 8.61
C THR A 230 15.22 -26.69 9.24
N ASN A 231 15.92 -25.88 8.44
CA ASN A 231 17.01 -25.06 8.97
C ASN A 231 16.58 -23.60 9.20
N ILE A 232 15.55 -23.12 8.50
CA ILE A 232 15.02 -21.76 8.69
C ILE A 232 14.20 -21.63 9.99
N GLU A 233 13.75 -22.75 10.57
CA GLU A 233 13.06 -22.81 11.86
C GLU A 233 13.94 -22.30 13.02
N GLU A 234 15.26 -22.41 12.90
CA GLU A 234 16.23 -22.01 13.94
C GLU A 234 16.53 -20.49 13.92
N LEU A 235 16.14 -19.76 12.86
CA LEU A 235 16.35 -18.32 12.77
C LEU A 235 15.27 -17.55 13.54
N THR A 236 15.70 -16.83 14.57
CA THR A 236 14.82 -15.93 15.33
C THR A 236 14.55 -14.61 14.62
N ALA A 237 15.46 -14.18 13.72
CA ALA A 237 15.28 -13.00 12.88
C ALA A 237 16.09 -13.06 11.58
N LEU A 238 15.60 -12.38 10.56
CA LEU A 238 16.29 -12.16 9.29
C LEU A 238 16.22 -10.67 8.93
N VAL A 239 17.37 -10.06 8.62
CA VAL A 239 17.47 -8.63 8.29
C VAL A 239 17.97 -8.47 6.86
N ILE A 240 17.23 -7.71 6.04
CA ILE A 240 17.60 -7.39 4.66
C ILE A 240 18.22 -6.01 4.62
N GLN A 241 19.48 -5.93 4.20
CA GLN A 241 20.27 -4.70 4.19
C GLN A 241 20.08 -3.91 2.88
N SER A 242 20.63 -2.69 2.83
CA SER A 242 20.65 -1.87 1.62
C SER A 242 21.20 -2.63 0.40
N GLY A 243 20.45 -2.65 -0.69
CA GLY A 243 20.78 -3.42 -1.91
C GLY A 243 20.53 -4.93 -1.82
N GLY A 244 20.07 -5.43 -0.67
CA GLY A 244 19.68 -6.82 -0.46
C GLY A 244 18.28 -7.14 -0.99
N SER A 245 18.09 -8.27 -1.67
CA SER A 245 16.77 -8.80 -2.04
C SER A 245 16.61 -10.21 -1.50
N LEU A 246 15.37 -10.63 -1.23
CA LEU A 246 15.07 -11.95 -0.65
C LEU A 246 13.97 -12.65 -1.45
N ALA A 247 14.25 -13.84 -1.96
CA ALA A 247 13.26 -14.75 -2.53
C ALA A 247 13.04 -15.96 -1.61
N MET A 248 11.78 -16.30 -1.32
CA MET A 248 11.39 -17.44 -0.50
C MET A 248 10.35 -18.32 -1.20
N THR A 249 10.48 -19.62 -1.05
CA THR A 249 9.45 -20.62 -1.37
C THR A 249 8.40 -20.67 -0.25
N GLN A 250 7.26 -21.31 -0.53
CA GLN A 250 6.19 -21.53 0.44
C GLN A 250 6.69 -22.25 1.70
N VAL A 251 7.44 -23.33 1.52
CA VAL A 251 7.91 -24.17 2.62
C VAL A 251 8.79 -23.35 3.55
N GLN A 252 9.63 -22.47 2.99
CA GLN A 252 10.48 -21.57 3.75
C GLN A 252 9.69 -20.47 4.46
N ALA A 253 8.69 -19.88 3.80
CA ALA A 253 7.82 -18.88 4.43
C ALA A 253 7.02 -19.47 5.60
N ASN A 254 6.58 -20.73 5.47
CA ASN A 254 5.86 -21.44 6.54
C ASN A 254 6.77 -21.87 7.69
N ALA A 255 8.00 -22.27 7.39
CA ALA A 255 8.96 -22.72 8.39
C ALA A 255 9.62 -21.56 9.16
N PHE A 256 9.69 -20.36 8.58
CA PHE A 256 10.24 -19.20 9.27
C PHE A 256 9.29 -18.65 10.33
N ALA A 257 9.56 -18.95 11.60
CA ALA A 257 8.83 -18.41 12.75
C ALA A 257 9.40 -17.09 13.29
N GLY A 258 10.54 -16.64 12.75
CA GLY A 258 11.26 -15.45 13.20
C GLY A 258 10.69 -14.12 12.69
N LYS A 259 11.34 -13.02 13.06
CA LYS A 259 11.00 -11.68 12.56
C LYS A 259 11.80 -11.32 11.31
N LEU A 260 11.12 -11.04 10.19
CA LEU A 260 11.74 -10.50 8.98
C LEU A 260 11.72 -8.97 9.00
N THR A 261 12.87 -8.32 8.83
CA THR A 261 13.00 -6.84 8.85
C THR A 261 13.73 -6.34 7.60
N LYS A 262 13.24 -5.24 7.02
CA LYS A 262 13.81 -4.58 5.84
C LYS A 262 14.40 -3.23 6.23
N GLU A 263 15.68 -3.00 5.95
CA GLU A 263 16.36 -1.70 6.20
C GLU A 263 16.08 -0.69 5.08
N SER A 264 16.37 0.59 5.34
CA SER A 264 16.29 1.64 4.32
C SER A 264 17.24 1.33 3.15
N GLY A 265 16.74 1.38 1.92
CA GLY A 265 17.52 1.06 0.71
C GLY A 265 17.59 -0.43 0.35
N ALA A 266 16.93 -1.31 1.11
CA ALA A 266 16.81 -2.72 0.75
C ALA A 266 15.93 -2.93 -0.50
N GLY A 267 16.29 -3.93 -1.31
CA GLY A 267 15.59 -4.36 -2.52
C GLY A 267 14.33 -5.16 -2.23
N ASN A 268 13.84 -5.91 -3.23
CA ASN A 268 12.52 -6.54 -3.15
C ASN A 268 12.54 -7.86 -2.35
N VAL A 269 11.46 -8.10 -1.63
CA VAL A 269 11.11 -9.37 -1.00
C VAL A 269 9.99 -10.03 -1.80
N THR A 270 10.25 -11.20 -2.34
CA THR A 270 9.28 -11.94 -3.16
C THR A 270 9.04 -13.32 -2.59
N SER A 271 7.79 -13.78 -2.58
CA SER A 271 7.47 -15.14 -2.14
C SER A 271 6.61 -15.87 -3.16
N SER A 272 6.91 -17.16 -3.36
CA SER A 272 6.11 -18.08 -4.18
C SER A 272 5.39 -19.07 -3.27
N VAL A 273 4.06 -18.98 -3.15
CA VAL A 273 3.27 -19.68 -2.12
C VAL A 273 2.07 -20.45 -2.68
N THR A 274 1.59 -21.45 -1.94
CA THR A 274 0.32 -22.16 -2.20
C THR A 274 -0.37 -22.48 -0.86
N GLY A 275 -1.56 -23.06 -0.85
CA GLY A 275 -2.21 -23.57 0.36
C GLY A 275 -2.73 -22.50 1.32
N ASP A 276 -2.78 -22.81 2.61
CA ASP A 276 -3.32 -21.90 3.61
C ASP A 276 -2.24 -20.97 4.18
N LEU A 277 -2.37 -19.66 3.94
CA LEU A 277 -1.46 -18.63 4.43
C LEU A 277 -2.01 -17.89 5.65
N SER A 278 -3.16 -18.29 6.20
CA SER A 278 -3.83 -17.59 7.29
C SER A 278 -2.93 -17.29 8.49
N ALA A 279 -1.95 -18.16 8.77
CA ALA A 279 -1.00 -18.00 9.88
C ALA A 279 0.26 -17.19 9.54
N LEU A 280 0.46 -16.76 8.29
CA LEU A 280 1.68 -16.07 7.87
C LEU A 280 1.57 -14.55 7.97
N ASN A 281 2.63 -13.92 8.47
CA ASN A 281 2.81 -12.48 8.38
C ASN A 281 3.66 -12.12 7.16
N LEU A 282 3.01 -11.61 6.11
CA LEU A 282 3.66 -11.19 4.86
C LEU A 282 3.81 -9.67 4.76
N SER A 283 3.76 -8.97 5.91
CA SER A 283 3.75 -7.49 5.97
C SER A 283 5.03 -6.81 5.46
N VAL A 284 6.05 -7.58 5.10
CA VAL A 284 7.32 -7.14 4.52
C VAL A 284 7.58 -7.71 3.11
N VAL A 285 6.68 -8.57 2.60
CA VAL A 285 6.75 -9.11 1.24
C VAL A 285 6.28 -8.03 0.28
N ASP A 286 7.08 -7.68 -0.72
CA ASP A 286 6.73 -6.65 -1.71
C ASP A 286 5.85 -7.23 -2.84
N ALA A 287 6.10 -8.48 -3.25
CA ALA A 287 5.33 -9.18 -4.27
C ALA A 287 5.06 -10.66 -3.90
N LEU A 288 3.80 -11.05 -4.01
CA LEU A 288 3.33 -12.43 -3.76
C LEU A 288 2.99 -13.10 -5.09
N THR A 289 3.58 -14.26 -5.37
CA THR A 289 3.21 -15.10 -6.53
C THR A 289 2.62 -16.41 -6.06
N LEU A 290 1.47 -16.80 -6.60
CA LEU A 290 0.83 -18.07 -6.24
C LEU A 290 1.34 -19.21 -7.14
N SER A 291 1.70 -20.33 -6.54
CA SER A 291 2.05 -21.57 -7.22
C SER A 291 0.94 -22.63 -7.15
N GLY A 292 -0.13 -22.36 -6.39
CA GLY A 292 -1.30 -23.21 -6.25
C GLY A 292 -2.49 -22.47 -5.65
N ALA A 293 -3.64 -23.16 -5.50
CA ALA A 293 -4.82 -22.56 -4.87
C ALA A 293 -4.50 -22.18 -3.42
N THR A 294 -4.91 -20.97 -3.01
CA THR A 294 -4.39 -20.34 -1.80
C THR A 294 -5.48 -19.68 -0.95
N THR A 295 -5.48 -19.91 0.35
CA THR A 295 -6.23 -19.09 1.32
C THR A 295 -5.34 -17.94 1.78
N LEU A 296 -5.80 -16.70 1.64
CA LEU A 296 -5.03 -15.52 2.06
C LEU A 296 -4.92 -15.41 3.60
N VAL A 297 -3.95 -14.59 4.03
CA VAL A 297 -3.67 -14.25 5.43
C VAL A 297 -4.91 -13.78 6.19
N ASP A 298 -4.88 -13.80 7.52
CA ASP A 298 -6.05 -13.48 8.33
C ASP A 298 -6.36 -11.97 8.49
N SER A 299 -5.42 -11.08 8.10
CA SER A 299 -5.61 -9.65 8.23
C SER A 299 -4.97 -8.83 7.11
N THR A 300 -5.52 -7.64 6.87
CA THR A 300 -4.90 -6.66 5.94
C THR A 300 -3.51 -6.23 6.41
N ALA A 301 -3.24 -6.26 7.72
CA ALA A 301 -1.94 -5.91 8.28
C ALA A 301 -0.86 -6.92 7.86
N ASP A 302 -1.22 -8.19 7.69
CA ASP A 302 -0.31 -9.24 7.25
C ASP A 302 -0.05 -9.22 5.74
N LEU A 303 -0.83 -8.46 4.96
CA LEU A 303 -0.61 -8.17 3.53
C LEU A 303 -0.06 -6.76 3.28
N LYS A 304 0.34 -6.03 4.33
CA LYS A 304 0.52 -4.58 4.28
C LYS A 304 1.57 -4.11 3.24
N ALA A 305 2.75 -4.72 3.19
CA ALA A 305 3.78 -4.33 2.19
C ALA A 305 3.55 -4.90 0.79
N ALA A 306 2.77 -5.98 0.65
CA ALA A 306 2.59 -6.60 -0.66
C ALA A 306 1.85 -5.61 -1.55
N ALA A 307 2.54 -5.00 -2.52
CA ALA A 307 1.93 -4.07 -3.45
C ALA A 307 1.22 -4.84 -4.58
N ALA A 308 1.71 -6.03 -4.91
CA ALA A 308 1.19 -6.86 -5.98
C ALA A 308 1.01 -8.34 -5.57
N ILE A 309 -0.12 -8.92 -5.98
CA ILE A 309 -0.43 -10.36 -5.89
C ILE A 309 -0.56 -10.90 -7.32
N ASN A 310 0.41 -11.69 -7.76
CA ASN A 310 0.32 -12.46 -8.99
C ASN A 310 -0.36 -13.80 -8.71
N ALA A 311 -1.65 -13.92 -9.06
CA ALA A 311 -2.42 -15.13 -8.84
C ALA A 311 -2.00 -16.28 -9.76
N ASN A 312 -1.30 -16.00 -10.87
CA ASN A 312 -0.75 -17.01 -11.79
C ASN A 312 -1.75 -18.10 -12.24
N GLY A 313 -3.02 -17.73 -12.44
CA GLY A 313 -4.11 -18.63 -12.82
C GLY A 313 -4.70 -19.45 -11.68
N GLN A 314 -4.28 -19.20 -10.44
CA GLN A 314 -4.71 -19.94 -9.26
C GLN A 314 -5.91 -19.31 -8.58
N ALA A 315 -6.74 -20.15 -7.97
CA ALA A 315 -7.87 -19.70 -7.17
C ALA A 315 -7.40 -19.12 -5.83
N ILE A 316 -8.07 -18.06 -5.39
CA ILE A 316 -7.82 -17.37 -4.13
C ILE A 316 -9.05 -17.53 -3.25
N THR A 317 -8.84 -17.90 -1.99
CA THR A 317 -9.89 -17.95 -0.96
C THR A 317 -9.60 -16.92 0.12
N VAL A 318 -10.63 -16.20 0.55
CA VAL A 318 -10.58 -15.26 1.67
C VAL A 318 -11.47 -15.79 2.78
N ASN A 319 -10.85 -16.24 3.87
CA ASN A 319 -11.55 -16.78 5.03
C ASN A 319 -11.69 -15.78 6.18
N ASN A 320 -11.05 -14.61 6.10
CA ASN A 320 -11.02 -13.59 7.15
C ASN A 320 -11.27 -12.19 6.57
N ALA A 321 -11.35 -11.19 7.43
CA ALA A 321 -11.61 -9.82 7.00
C ALA A 321 -10.35 -9.20 6.33
N ILE A 322 -10.41 -8.98 5.01
CA ILE A 322 -9.28 -8.45 4.22
C ILE A 322 -9.75 -7.30 3.33
N ASP A 323 -8.96 -6.24 3.28
CA ASP A 323 -9.09 -5.15 2.31
C ASP A 323 -7.97 -5.24 1.26
N LEU A 324 -8.37 -5.48 0.01
CA LEU A 324 -7.48 -5.57 -1.13
C LEU A 324 -7.51 -4.31 -2.00
N THR A 325 -8.27 -3.26 -1.68
CA THR A 325 -8.46 -2.08 -2.53
C THR A 325 -7.15 -1.41 -2.95
N ALA A 326 -6.13 -1.43 -2.09
CA ALA A 326 -4.80 -0.87 -2.36
C ALA A 326 -3.82 -1.86 -3.03
N LYS A 327 -4.29 -3.04 -3.48
CA LYS A 327 -3.46 -4.14 -3.96
C LYS A 327 -3.68 -4.37 -5.45
N THR A 328 -2.61 -4.43 -6.23
CA THR A 328 -2.70 -4.89 -7.62
C THR A 328 -2.74 -6.40 -7.64
N ILE A 329 -3.85 -6.99 -8.09
CA ILE A 329 -3.91 -8.44 -8.35
C ILE A 329 -3.67 -8.61 -9.86
N THR A 330 -3.01 -9.68 -10.31
CA THR A 330 -2.80 -9.98 -11.74
C THR A 330 -2.93 -11.48 -12.02
N ASN A 331 -3.14 -11.87 -13.29
CA ASN A 331 -3.18 -13.25 -13.77
C ASN A 331 -4.19 -14.10 -13.00
N TYR A 332 -5.43 -13.64 -12.97
CA TYR A 332 -6.49 -14.15 -12.09
C TYR A 332 -7.12 -15.45 -12.57
N ASN A 333 -7.71 -16.18 -11.63
CA ASN A 333 -8.78 -17.16 -11.84
C ASN A 333 -9.90 -16.81 -10.84
N ASN A 334 -10.49 -17.74 -10.11
CA ASN A 334 -11.57 -17.44 -9.17
C ASN A 334 -11.07 -16.82 -7.85
N LEU A 335 -11.81 -15.84 -7.34
CA LEU A 335 -11.70 -15.28 -5.99
C LEU A 335 -12.95 -15.62 -5.18
N THR A 336 -12.81 -16.41 -4.13
CA THR A 336 -13.91 -16.87 -3.28
C THR A 336 -13.80 -16.27 -1.89
N VAL A 337 -14.91 -15.81 -1.31
CA VAL A 337 -15.00 -15.29 0.06
C VAL A 337 -15.87 -16.23 0.89
N ASP A 338 -15.31 -16.83 1.94
CA ASP A 338 -15.99 -17.94 2.62
C ASP A 338 -16.88 -17.52 3.79
N THR A 339 -16.32 -17.07 4.90
CA THR A 339 -17.12 -16.78 6.13
C THR A 339 -17.05 -15.33 6.58
N ASN A 340 -16.20 -14.51 5.94
CA ASN A 340 -15.86 -13.17 6.41
C ASN A 340 -15.96 -12.12 5.28
N GLN A 341 -15.45 -10.92 5.53
CA GLN A 341 -15.60 -9.77 4.63
C GLN A 341 -14.36 -9.55 3.75
N LEU A 342 -14.58 -9.46 2.44
CA LEU A 342 -13.61 -8.96 1.48
C LEU A 342 -14.01 -7.55 1.05
N THR A 343 -13.06 -6.62 1.04
CA THR A 343 -13.20 -5.32 0.38
C THR A 343 -12.30 -5.27 -0.86
N VAL A 344 -12.88 -4.94 -2.01
CA VAL A 344 -12.21 -4.83 -3.31
C VAL A 344 -12.71 -3.59 -4.04
N SER A 345 -11.91 -3.08 -4.99
CA SER A 345 -12.31 -2.00 -5.89
C SER A 345 -13.13 -2.53 -7.07
N ALA A 346 -13.93 -1.66 -7.70
CA ALA A 346 -14.64 -1.97 -8.93
C ALA A 346 -13.68 -2.39 -10.07
N GLU A 347 -12.50 -1.77 -10.14
CA GLU A 347 -11.46 -2.10 -11.11
C GLU A 347 -10.91 -3.52 -10.89
N GLN A 348 -10.80 -3.96 -9.63
CA GLN A 348 -10.43 -5.35 -9.32
C GLN A 348 -11.50 -6.31 -9.79
N ILE A 349 -12.79 -6.07 -9.49
CA ILE A 349 -13.90 -6.90 -9.99
C ILE A 349 -13.85 -7.00 -11.51
N ALA A 350 -13.66 -5.87 -12.21
CA ALA A 350 -13.52 -5.84 -13.66
C ALA A 350 -12.34 -6.71 -14.15
N GLY A 351 -11.20 -6.68 -13.45
CA GLY A 351 -10.02 -7.49 -13.77
C GLY A 351 -10.29 -9.00 -13.79
N PHE A 352 -11.16 -9.50 -12.90
CA PHE A 352 -11.52 -10.92 -12.87
C PHE A 352 -12.37 -11.35 -14.08
N THR A 353 -13.14 -10.45 -14.71
CA THR A 353 -14.04 -10.78 -15.82
C THR A 353 -13.34 -11.26 -17.12
N GLY A 354 -12.01 -11.14 -17.19
CA GLY A 354 -11.19 -11.67 -18.30
C GLY A 354 -10.78 -13.15 -18.16
N GLY A 355 -11.05 -13.81 -17.02
CA GLY A 355 -10.59 -15.19 -16.78
C GLY A 355 -11.10 -15.94 -15.53
N GLY A 356 -11.92 -15.34 -14.65
CA GLY A 356 -12.46 -15.97 -13.44
C GLY A 356 -13.67 -15.25 -12.84
N THR A 357 -14.14 -15.68 -11.66
CA THR A 357 -15.29 -15.09 -10.95
C THR A 357 -14.91 -14.53 -9.57
N VAL A 358 -15.70 -13.60 -9.05
CA VAL A 358 -15.65 -13.18 -7.63
C VAL A 358 -16.93 -13.65 -6.96
N ALA A 359 -16.84 -14.59 -6.04
CA ALA A 359 -17.99 -15.26 -5.45
C ALA A 359 -17.93 -15.33 -3.92
N LYS A 360 -19.09 -15.39 -3.27
CA LYS A 360 -19.20 -15.65 -1.83
C LYS A 360 -19.75 -17.05 -1.58
N THR A 361 -19.24 -17.72 -0.56
CA THR A 361 -19.78 -18.97 0.01
C THR A 361 -20.14 -18.73 1.47
N ASN A 362 -20.69 -19.73 2.17
CA ASN A 362 -20.83 -19.83 3.65
C ASN A 362 -21.06 -18.54 4.50
N GLY A 363 -21.79 -17.54 3.98
CA GLY A 363 -22.06 -16.28 4.68
C GLY A 363 -21.03 -15.17 4.48
N GLY A 364 -20.03 -15.38 3.61
CA GLY A 364 -19.05 -14.37 3.22
C GLY A 364 -19.69 -13.10 2.65
N LEU A 365 -19.04 -11.97 2.88
CA LEU A 365 -19.49 -10.65 2.45
C LEU A 365 -18.48 -10.03 1.49
N ILE A 366 -18.96 -9.54 0.36
CA ILE A 366 -18.15 -8.80 -0.62
C ILE A 366 -18.57 -7.34 -0.60
N LYS A 367 -17.65 -6.45 -0.26
CA LYS A 367 -17.81 -5.00 -0.36
C LYS A 367 -17.06 -4.50 -1.59
N VAL A 368 -17.78 -3.86 -2.50
CA VAL A 368 -17.19 -3.22 -3.68
C VAL A 368 -17.07 -1.72 -3.41
N HIS A 369 -15.84 -1.24 -3.37
CA HIS A 369 -15.52 0.18 -3.31
C HIS A 369 -15.50 0.75 -4.72
N VAL A 370 -16.21 1.85 -4.95
CA VAL A 370 -16.26 2.53 -6.25
C VAL A 370 -15.55 3.87 -6.13
N GLY A 371 -14.66 4.17 -7.09
CA GLY A 371 -13.96 5.45 -7.15
C GLY A 371 -14.88 6.63 -7.47
N SER A 372 -14.31 7.83 -7.54
CA SER A 372 -15.06 9.08 -7.69
C SER A 372 -15.71 9.28 -9.05
N THR A 373 -15.23 8.63 -10.11
CA THR A 373 -15.84 8.73 -11.45
C THR A 373 -15.71 7.37 -12.14
N THR A 374 -16.69 6.50 -11.94
CA THR A 374 -16.62 5.11 -12.43
C THR A 374 -17.94 4.69 -13.04
N ASN A 375 -17.89 4.10 -14.23
CA ASN A 375 -19.04 3.38 -14.78
C ASN A 375 -18.91 1.89 -14.42
N ILE A 376 -19.80 1.40 -13.57
CA ILE A 376 -19.85 0.00 -13.15
C ILE A 376 -20.98 -0.77 -13.82
N SER A 377 -21.79 -0.16 -14.71
CA SER A 377 -23.00 -0.79 -15.26
C SER A 377 -22.76 -2.07 -16.06
N GLY A 378 -21.53 -2.27 -16.55
CA GLY A 378 -21.11 -3.50 -17.23
C GLY A 378 -20.47 -4.56 -16.32
N LEU A 379 -20.27 -4.26 -15.03
CA LEU A 379 -19.64 -5.18 -14.09
C LEU A 379 -20.67 -6.14 -13.49
N ASP A 380 -20.30 -7.42 -13.41
CA ASP A 380 -21.07 -8.38 -12.64
C ASP A 380 -20.81 -8.19 -11.14
N THR A 381 -21.79 -7.61 -10.45
CA THR A 381 -21.78 -7.41 -9.00
C THR A 381 -22.79 -8.33 -8.31
N SER A 382 -23.28 -9.38 -8.95
CA SER A 382 -24.34 -10.24 -8.40
C SER A 382 -24.01 -10.84 -7.03
N ASP A 383 -22.75 -11.21 -6.82
CA ASP A 383 -22.25 -11.71 -5.53
C ASP A 383 -21.87 -10.60 -4.53
N ALA A 384 -21.79 -9.35 -4.97
CA ALA A 384 -21.55 -8.22 -4.07
C ALA A 384 -22.63 -8.15 -2.99
N SER A 385 -22.18 -7.98 -1.75
CA SER A 385 -23.06 -7.81 -0.59
C SER A 385 -23.38 -6.34 -0.36
N SER A 386 -22.43 -5.46 -0.70
CA SER A 386 -22.70 -4.03 -0.78
C SER A 386 -21.76 -3.32 -1.75
N ILE A 387 -22.24 -2.22 -2.31
CA ILE A 387 -21.47 -1.22 -3.05
C ILE A 387 -21.32 0.02 -2.14
N VAL A 388 -20.13 0.59 -2.09
CA VAL A 388 -19.81 1.72 -1.21
C VAL A 388 -19.21 2.86 -2.02
N LEU A 389 -19.79 4.06 -1.85
CA LEU A 389 -19.31 5.32 -2.42
C LEU A 389 -18.73 6.16 -1.27
N ASN A 390 -17.47 5.93 -0.91
CA ASN A 390 -16.87 6.55 0.29
C ASN A 390 -16.08 7.84 0.00
N THR A 391 -16.14 8.35 -1.23
CA THR A 391 -15.56 9.63 -1.63
C THR A 391 -16.67 10.63 -1.92
N SER A 392 -16.65 11.79 -1.25
CA SER A 392 -17.55 12.89 -1.61
C SER A 392 -17.30 13.32 -3.05
N GLY A 393 -18.37 13.59 -3.80
CA GLY A 393 -18.28 13.95 -5.21
C GLY A 393 -18.23 12.75 -6.15
N SER A 394 -18.59 11.54 -5.70
CA SER A 394 -18.67 10.40 -6.61
C SER A 394 -19.76 10.61 -7.67
N ASP A 395 -19.40 10.43 -8.94
CA ASP A 395 -20.29 10.38 -10.10
C ASP A 395 -20.19 8.97 -10.71
N VAL A 396 -21.21 8.15 -10.44
CA VAL A 396 -21.19 6.72 -10.74
C VAL A 396 -22.34 6.37 -11.67
N THR A 397 -22.01 5.69 -12.77
CA THR A 397 -23.02 5.07 -13.64
C THR A 397 -23.20 3.60 -13.24
N MET A 398 -24.43 3.17 -13.01
CA MET A 398 -24.75 1.80 -12.57
C MET A 398 -26.13 1.35 -13.03
N THR A 399 -26.43 0.06 -12.90
CA THR A 399 -27.77 -0.47 -13.16
C THR A 399 -28.71 -0.28 -11.97
N THR A 400 -30.02 -0.43 -12.19
CA THR A 400 -31.03 -0.46 -11.10
C THR A 400 -30.77 -1.56 -10.08
N ALA A 401 -30.24 -2.71 -10.51
CA ALA A 401 -29.86 -3.82 -9.63
C ALA A 401 -28.64 -3.47 -8.76
N GLN A 402 -27.65 -2.78 -9.32
CA GLN A 402 -26.49 -2.28 -8.59
C GLN A 402 -26.87 -1.18 -7.59
N ASN A 403 -27.79 -0.28 -7.96
CA ASN A 403 -28.30 0.74 -7.06
C ASN A 403 -28.89 0.14 -5.77
N LEU A 404 -29.59 -1.00 -5.86
CA LEU A 404 -30.11 -1.72 -4.68
C LEU A 404 -29.02 -2.32 -3.79
N GLN A 405 -27.79 -2.46 -4.28
CA GLN A 405 -26.64 -2.96 -3.50
C GLN A 405 -25.88 -1.82 -2.81
N VAL A 406 -26.16 -0.55 -3.13
CA VAL A 406 -25.48 0.58 -2.50
C VAL A 406 -25.92 0.67 -1.04
N ALA A 407 -24.96 0.59 -0.12
CA ALA A 407 -25.24 0.57 1.31
C ALA A 407 -25.10 1.93 2.00
N ASP A 408 -24.22 2.80 1.48
CA ASP A 408 -23.97 4.13 2.04
C ASP A 408 -23.31 5.04 0.99
N GLY A 409 -23.57 6.34 1.09
CA GLY A 409 -22.94 7.41 0.32
C GLY A 409 -22.39 8.48 1.27
N VAL A 410 -21.11 8.82 1.14
CA VAL A 410 -20.48 9.88 1.95
C VAL A 410 -20.36 11.15 1.13
N GLY A 411 -20.87 12.27 1.66
CA GLY A 411 -20.80 13.57 0.97
C GLY A 411 -21.75 13.64 -0.23
N THR A 412 -21.50 14.57 -1.15
CA THR A 412 -22.41 14.82 -2.30
C THR A 412 -22.15 13.84 -3.44
N ASN A 413 -23.07 12.93 -3.72
CA ASN A 413 -22.91 11.87 -4.71
C ASN A 413 -23.97 11.93 -5.81
N THR A 414 -23.59 11.54 -7.03
CA THR A 414 -24.47 11.43 -8.19
C THR A 414 -24.48 9.98 -8.68
N ILE A 415 -25.69 9.42 -8.82
CA ILE A 415 -25.90 8.12 -9.45
C ILE A 415 -26.65 8.33 -10.76
N THR A 416 -26.05 7.86 -11.85
CA THR A 416 -26.70 7.76 -13.16
C THR A 416 -27.13 6.31 -13.39
N LEU A 417 -28.44 6.08 -13.57
CA LEU A 417 -28.98 4.75 -13.86
C LEU A 417 -28.90 4.45 -15.36
N SER A 418 -28.19 3.37 -15.73
CA SER A 418 -27.97 3.00 -17.13
C SER A 418 -29.18 2.33 -17.78
N ASN A 419 -30.04 1.69 -16.98
CA ASN A 419 -31.24 1.00 -17.44
C ASN A 419 -32.48 1.52 -16.71
N ASN A 420 -33.63 1.41 -17.37
CA ASN A 420 -34.90 1.78 -16.77
C ASN A 420 -35.45 0.64 -15.88
N GLY A 421 -36.45 0.96 -15.06
CA GLY A 421 -37.16 0.00 -14.23
C GLY A 421 -37.72 0.63 -12.95
N THR A 422 -38.11 -0.22 -12.01
CA THR A 422 -38.55 0.20 -10.67
C THR A 422 -37.38 0.10 -9.69
N THR A 423 -37.00 1.20 -9.06
CA THR A 423 -35.98 1.22 -8.00
C THR A 423 -36.20 2.42 -7.07
N ASN A 424 -35.50 2.44 -5.94
CA ASN A 424 -35.58 3.54 -4.97
C ASN A 424 -34.21 4.22 -4.84
N GLY A 425 -34.23 5.49 -4.48
CA GLY A 425 -33.06 6.21 -4.03
C GLY A 425 -32.47 5.60 -2.77
N VAL A 426 -31.16 5.74 -2.64
CA VAL A 426 -30.39 5.25 -1.50
C VAL A 426 -30.14 6.42 -0.57
N ALA A 427 -30.31 6.20 0.73
CA ALA A 427 -30.03 7.22 1.73
C ALA A 427 -28.56 7.63 1.67
N GLY A 428 -28.28 8.94 1.69
CA GLY A 428 -26.92 9.48 1.52
C GLY A 428 -26.47 9.67 0.07
N ILE A 429 -27.38 9.50 -0.89
CA ILE A 429 -27.19 9.93 -2.28
C ILE A 429 -28.06 11.16 -2.53
N GLU A 430 -27.44 12.21 -3.09
CA GLU A 430 -28.07 13.52 -3.27
C GLU A 430 -28.59 13.72 -4.67
N ASN A 431 -27.99 13.11 -5.71
CA ASN A 431 -28.41 13.32 -7.08
C ASN A 431 -28.65 12.00 -7.81
N TYR A 432 -29.79 11.91 -8.48
CA TYR A 432 -30.15 10.81 -9.38
C TYR A 432 -30.42 11.31 -10.79
N ILE A 433 -29.87 10.60 -11.78
CA ILE A 433 -30.20 10.76 -13.20
C ILE A 433 -30.75 9.41 -13.68
N LEU A 434 -32.02 9.39 -14.08
CA LEU A 434 -32.71 8.16 -14.52
C LEU A 434 -32.41 7.87 -16.00
N SER A 435 -32.63 6.62 -16.40
CA SER A 435 -32.30 6.16 -17.75
C SER A 435 -33.27 6.70 -18.79
N SER A 436 -32.75 7.16 -19.94
CA SER A 436 -33.57 7.47 -21.12
C SER A 436 -33.97 6.23 -21.95
N ALA A 437 -33.59 5.01 -21.53
CA ALA A 437 -33.85 3.78 -22.28
C ALA A 437 -35.33 3.31 -22.24
N GLY A 438 -36.12 3.82 -21.29
CA GLY A 438 -37.53 3.50 -21.13
C GLY A 438 -38.12 4.22 -19.92
N ALA A 439 -39.41 3.96 -19.65
CA ALA A 439 -40.10 4.49 -18.48
C ALA A 439 -39.49 3.99 -17.16
N ASN A 440 -39.36 4.89 -16.19
CA ASN A 440 -38.81 4.68 -14.87
C ASN A 440 -39.90 4.79 -13.81
N SER A 441 -39.77 4.02 -12.74
CA SER A 441 -40.55 4.20 -11.51
C SER A 441 -39.57 4.35 -10.36
N PHE A 442 -39.48 5.57 -9.82
CA PHE A 442 -38.43 5.95 -8.89
C PHE A 442 -38.99 6.66 -7.67
N THR A 443 -38.55 6.26 -6.48
CA THR A 443 -38.86 6.96 -5.23
C THR A 443 -37.56 7.37 -4.56
N LEU A 444 -37.34 8.67 -4.37
CA LEU A 444 -36.20 9.23 -3.65
C LEU A 444 -36.18 8.76 -2.18
N ALA A 445 -34.99 8.76 -1.57
CA ALA A 445 -34.84 8.48 -0.15
C ALA A 445 -35.31 9.69 0.70
N SER A 446 -35.38 9.52 2.02
CA SER A 446 -35.90 10.53 2.96
C SER A 446 -35.01 11.78 3.19
N ASN A 447 -33.96 11.98 2.40
CA ASN A 447 -33.05 13.12 2.46
C ASN A 447 -33.35 14.14 1.36
N THR A 448 -32.82 15.36 1.48
CA THR A 448 -32.87 16.33 0.38
C THR A 448 -32.05 15.80 -0.78
N ALA A 449 -32.71 15.55 -1.89
CA ALA A 449 -32.09 15.00 -3.08
C ALA A 449 -32.77 15.53 -4.36
N GLN A 450 -32.02 15.52 -5.44
CA GLN A 450 -32.48 15.86 -6.78
C GLN A 450 -32.63 14.59 -7.60
N VAL A 451 -33.71 14.51 -8.37
CA VAL A 451 -33.90 13.49 -9.41
C VAL A 451 -34.19 14.16 -10.73
N THR A 452 -33.52 13.68 -11.78
CA THR A 452 -33.82 14.01 -13.18
C THR A 452 -34.26 12.74 -13.87
N GLY A 453 -35.52 12.71 -14.33
CA GLY A 453 -36.04 11.63 -15.14
C GLY A 453 -35.45 11.58 -16.55
N GLY A 454 -35.88 10.59 -17.30
CA GLY A 454 -35.44 10.29 -18.65
C GLY A 454 -36.23 11.04 -19.72
N THR A 455 -36.35 10.41 -20.89
CA THR A 455 -37.12 10.95 -22.04
C THR A 455 -38.41 10.17 -22.29
N ASN A 456 -38.86 9.40 -21.30
CA ASN A 456 -40.05 8.55 -21.37
C ASN A 456 -40.93 8.88 -20.18
N ASN A 457 -42.19 8.42 -20.24
CA ASN A 457 -43.18 8.63 -19.19
C ASN A 457 -42.74 8.00 -17.86
N ASP A 458 -42.23 8.82 -16.96
CA ASP A 458 -41.66 8.40 -15.69
C ASP A 458 -42.68 8.60 -14.56
N THR A 459 -42.55 7.79 -13.50
CA THR A 459 -43.27 7.98 -12.24
C THR A 459 -42.25 8.24 -11.15
N ILE A 460 -42.23 9.45 -10.60
CA ILE A 460 -41.21 9.93 -9.69
C ILE A 460 -41.83 10.44 -8.39
N VAL A 461 -41.33 9.95 -7.26
CA VAL A 461 -41.77 10.35 -5.91
C VAL A 461 -40.59 10.93 -5.12
N GLY A 462 -40.78 12.11 -4.51
CA GLY A 462 -39.79 12.88 -3.74
C GLY A 462 -39.40 12.28 -2.39
N GLY A 463 -40.29 11.50 -1.77
CA GLY A 463 -40.04 10.91 -0.46
C GLY A 463 -40.38 11.89 0.67
N THR A 464 -39.71 11.82 1.81
CA THR A 464 -40.11 12.62 3.00
C THR A 464 -39.28 13.88 3.26
N GLY A 465 -38.27 14.13 2.43
CA GLY A 465 -37.41 15.30 2.50
C GLY A 465 -37.66 16.26 1.35
N ALA A 466 -37.33 17.54 1.53
CA ALA A 466 -37.43 18.56 0.48
C ALA A 466 -36.59 18.16 -0.74
N SER A 467 -37.25 17.87 -1.85
CA SER A 467 -36.67 17.28 -3.05
C SER A 467 -36.79 18.21 -4.26
N THR A 468 -35.87 18.06 -5.22
CA THR A 468 -36.02 18.69 -6.54
C THR A 468 -36.30 17.62 -7.58
N ILE A 469 -37.47 17.69 -8.20
CA ILE A 469 -37.98 16.70 -9.14
C ILE A 469 -38.04 17.33 -10.53
N ILE A 470 -37.30 16.76 -11.47
CA ILE A 470 -37.37 17.07 -12.90
C ILE A 470 -37.90 15.81 -13.58
N GLY A 471 -39.12 15.84 -14.12
CA GLY A 471 -39.74 14.70 -14.82
C GLY A 471 -38.92 14.25 -16.02
N GLY A 472 -38.34 15.20 -16.75
CA GLY A 472 -37.64 14.94 -18.01
C GLY A 472 -38.58 15.20 -19.17
N GLN A 473 -38.37 14.52 -20.30
CA GLN A 473 -39.35 14.55 -21.40
C GLN A 473 -40.32 13.39 -21.22
N GLY A 474 -41.60 13.58 -21.53
CA GLY A 474 -42.55 12.49 -21.49
C GLY A 474 -43.91 12.96 -21.04
N VAL A 475 -44.72 12.01 -20.58
CA VAL A 475 -45.93 12.29 -19.79
C VAL A 475 -45.69 11.70 -18.42
N ASP A 476 -45.17 12.53 -17.53
CA ASP A 476 -44.66 12.11 -16.24
C ASP A 476 -45.70 12.23 -15.14
N ILE A 477 -45.57 11.38 -14.14
CA ILE A 477 -46.36 11.38 -12.91
C ILE A 477 -45.42 11.71 -11.76
N LEU A 478 -45.58 12.88 -11.17
CA LEU A 478 -44.69 13.43 -10.15
C LEU A 478 -45.45 13.55 -8.82
N SER A 479 -44.77 13.23 -7.72
CA SER A 479 -45.28 13.39 -6.36
C SER A 479 -44.15 13.89 -5.47
N GLY A 480 -44.38 14.94 -4.69
CA GLY A 480 -43.40 15.40 -3.69
C GLY A 480 -43.39 14.50 -2.46
N ASP A 481 -44.58 14.00 -2.11
CA ASP A 481 -44.96 13.33 -0.88
C ASP A 481 -44.87 14.29 0.33
N ASN A 482 -43.94 14.09 1.26
CA ASN A 482 -43.75 15.05 2.35
C ASN A 482 -42.50 15.88 2.10
N GLY A 483 -42.55 17.19 2.34
CA GLY A 483 -41.39 18.03 2.14
C GLY A 483 -41.80 19.43 1.75
N ALA A 484 -40.82 20.27 1.43
CA ALA A 484 -41.04 21.48 0.66
C ALA A 484 -40.37 21.22 -0.70
N ASP A 485 -41.13 20.65 -1.63
CA ASP A 485 -40.60 20.08 -2.86
C ASP A 485 -40.59 21.09 -3.99
N THR A 486 -39.66 20.94 -4.93
CA THR A 486 -39.53 21.78 -6.11
C THR A 486 -39.68 20.93 -7.37
N PHE A 487 -40.75 21.17 -8.12
CA PHE A 487 -40.99 20.57 -9.43
C PHE A 487 -40.46 21.51 -10.52
N SER A 488 -39.47 21.07 -11.27
CA SER A 488 -38.74 21.92 -12.21
C SER A 488 -39.07 21.60 -13.66
N PHE A 489 -39.64 22.58 -14.36
CA PHE A 489 -40.03 22.48 -15.76
C PHE A 489 -39.20 23.43 -16.63
N SER A 490 -38.90 22.96 -17.83
CA SER A 490 -38.27 23.72 -18.89
C SER A 490 -38.98 23.41 -20.21
N THR A 491 -38.78 24.23 -21.24
CA THR A 491 -39.30 23.95 -22.59
C THR A 491 -39.00 22.51 -23.02
N GLY A 492 -40.05 21.79 -23.41
CA GLY A 492 -39.96 20.42 -23.92
C GLY A 492 -39.95 19.31 -22.85
N HIS A 493 -40.01 19.64 -21.55
CA HIS A 493 -40.19 18.62 -20.50
C HIS A 493 -41.60 18.03 -20.55
N THR A 494 -42.60 18.89 -20.47
CA THR A 494 -44.02 18.55 -20.56
C THR A 494 -44.63 19.04 -21.87
N GLY A 495 -45.72 18.43 -22.32
CA GLY A 495 -46.47 18.86 -23.50
C GLY A 495 -47.45 20.01 -23.25
N VAL A 496 -48.22 20.37 -24.29
CA VAL A 496 -49.19 21.49 -24.26
C VAL A 496 -50.65 21.06 -24.41
N THR A 497 -50.92 19.77 -24.24
CA THR A 497 -52.27 19.20 -24.23
C THR A 497 -52.48 18.38 -22.97
N ALA A 498 -53.72 18.24 -22.51
CA ALA A 498 -54.04 17.47 -21.31
C ALA A 498 -53.58 15.99 -21.36
N LEU A 499 -53.39 15.42 -22.55
CA LEU A 499 -52.92 14.04 -22.73
C LEU A 499 -51.39 13.90 -22.72
N THR A 500 -50.69 15.01 -22.94
CA THR A 500 -49.22 15.05 -23.04
C THR A 500 -48.59 15.84 -21.91
N ALA A 501 -49.40 16.29 -20.95
CA ALA A 501 -48.95 17.11 -19.84
C ALA A 501 -48.56 16.24 -18.66
N ASP A 502 -47.48 16.61 -18.00
CA ASP A 502 -47.07 16.03 -16.74
C ASP A 502 -48.08 16.35 -15.64
N ARG A 503 -48.18 15.44 -14.68
CA ARG A 503 -49.13 15.51 -13.58
C ARG A 503 -48.41 15.53 -12.24
N ILE A 504 -48.72 16.51 -11.40
CA ILE A 504 -48.29 16.54 -10.01
C ILE A 504 -49.46 16.07 -9.14
N LEU A 505 -49.25 15.02 -8.35
CA LEU A 505 -50.33 14.32 -7.65
C LEU A 505 -50.76 14.98 -6.33
N ASP A 506 -49.86 15.71 -5.68
CA ASP A 506 -49.96 16.09 -4.26
C ASP A 506 -49.49 17.51 -3.95
N PHE A 507 -49.42 18.39 -4.96
CA PHE A 507 -48.89 19.75 -4.79
C PHE A 507 -49.56 20.51 -3.63
N ALA A 508 -48.75 20.99 -2.68
CA ALA A 508 -49.17 21.75 -1.52
C ALA A 508 -48.74 23.22 -1.63
N THR A 509 -49.72 24.11 -1.89
CA THR A 509 -49.48 25.56 -1.97
C THR A 509 -48.81 26.13 -0.71
N GLY A 510 -47.90 27.08 -0.89
CA GLY A 510 -47.12 27.69 0.18
C GLY A 510 -46.00 26.82 0.75
N VAL A 511 -45.97 25.52 0.40
CA VAL A 511 -44.95 24.56 0.82
C VAL A 511 -44.09 24.18 -0.39
N ASP A 512 -44.72 23.64 -1.43
CA ASP A 512 -44.07 23.24 -2.67
C ASP A 512 -43.87 24.42 -3.63
N LYS A 513 -43.00 24.21 -4.61
CA LYS A 513 -42.65 25.19 -5.64
C LYS A 513 -42.66 24.56 -7.03
N ILE A 514 -43.14 25.34 -7.99
CA ILE A 514 -42.98 25.07 -9.42
C ILE A 514 -41.88 26.01 -9.92
N LYS A 515 -40.77 25.42 -10.33
CA LYS A 515 -39.64 26.14 -10.90
C LYS A 515 -39.77 26.19 -12.41
N VAL A 516 -39.84 27.39 -12.98
CA VAL A 516 -39.97 27.62 -14.43
C VAL A 516 -38.63 27.91 -15.13
N ASN A 517 -37.52 27.85 -14.38
CA ASN A 517 -36.15 28.02 -14.87
C ASN A 517 -35.88 29.36 -15.60
N ALA A 518 -36.64 30.40 -15.24
CA ALA A 518 -36.56 31.74 -15.79
C ALA A 518 -37.23 32.76 -14.84
N THR A 519 -37.04 34.06 -15.08
CA THR A 519 -37.72 35.09 -14.28
C THR A 519 -39.23 34.99 -14.48
N VAL A 520 -39.96 34.76 -13.38
CA VAL A 520 -41.43 34.70 -13.36
C VAL A 520 -41.99 36.10 -13.66
N GLY A 521 -42.82 36.18 -14.70
CA GLY A 521 -43.58 37.35 -15.11
C GLY A 521 -44.93 37.43 -14.40
N ASP A 522 -45.99 37.67 -15.17
CA ASP A 522 -47.36 37.72 -14.67
C ASP A 522 -47.87 36.31 -14.30
N VAL A 523 -48.46 36.17 -13.11
CA VAL A 523 -49.18 34.96 -12.70
C VAL A 523 -50.67 35.28 -12.58
N ARG A 524 -51.52 34.60 -13.35
CA ARG A 524 -52.98 34.79 -13.36
C ARG A 524 -53.69 33.48 -13.04
N GLU A 525 -54.72 33.56 -12.20
CA GLU A 525 -55.59 32.42 -11.87
C GLU A 525 -57.04 32.71 -12.30
N ALA A 526 -57.77 31.68 -12.73
CA ALA A 526 -59.17 31.79 -13.14
C ALA A 526 -60.00 30.53 -12.78
N ASP A 527 -61.33 30.70 -12.72
CA ASP A 527 -62.26 29.58 -12.57
C ASP A 527 -62.45 28.83 -13.90
N GLY A 528 -62.01 27.57 -13.93
CA GLY A 528 -62.09 26.67 -15.07
C GLY A 528 -63.37 25.84 -15.17
N VAL A 529 -64.31 25.89 -14.22
CA VAL A 529 -65.42 24.91 -14.11
C VAL A 529 -66.23 24.74 -15.41
N ASN A 530 -66.44 25.83 -16.16
CA ASN A 530 -67.14 25.83 -17.44
C ASN A 530 -66.22 26.06 -18.66
N MET A 531 -64.90 26.02 -18.46
CA MET A 531 -63.90 26.23 -19.50
C MET A 531 -63.55 24.89 -20.16
N LEU A 532 -63.95 24.71 -21.42
CA LEU A 532 -63.37 23.66 -22.28
C LEU A 532 -61.88 23.93 -22.49
N PHE A 533 -61.10 22.88 -22.82
CA PHE A 533 -59.66 23.03 -23.06
C PHE A 533 -59.33 24.08 -24.14
N SER A 534 -60.14 24.22 -25.19
CA SER A 534 -59.97 25.26 -26.20
C SER A 534 -60.20 26.69 -25.68
N ALA A 535 -61.09 26.86 -24.71
CA ALA A 535 -61.28 28.13 -24.03
C ALA A 535 -60.13 28.43 -23.07
N PHE A 536 -59.59 27.39 -22.41
CA PHE A 536 -58.39 27.50 -21.59
C PHE A 536 -57.19 27.99 -22.38
N THR A 537 -56.87 27.38 -23.53
CA THR A 537 -55.70 27.81 -24.34
C THR A 537 -55.85 29.23 -24.88
N THR A 538 -57.07 29.63 -25.23
CA THR A 538 -57.39 31.01 -25.65
C THR A 538 -57.16 32.00 -24.50
N ALA A 539 -57.60 31.65 -23.29
CA ALA A 539 -57.42 32.49 -22.11
C ALA A 539 -55.95 32.57 -21.67
N ALA A 540 -55.21 31.46 -21.74
CA ALA A 540 -53.77 31.43 -21.48
C ALA A 540 -53.01 32.35 -22.43
N THR A 541 -53.28 32.27 -23.74
CA THR A 541 -52.68 33.17 -24.74
C THR A 541 -53.01 34.65 -24.49
N ALA A 542 -54.22 34.97 -24.02
CA ALA A 542 -54.56 36.34 -23.61
C ALA A 542 -53.91 36.75 -22.28
N GLY A 543 -53.47 35.78 -21.49
CA GLY A 543 -52.74 35.90 -20.24
C GLY A 543 -51.30 36.35 -20.45
N PHE A 544 -50.66 35.85 -21.51
CA PHE A 544 -49.26 36.08 -21.83
C PHE A 544 -49.06 37.41 -22.54
N ASP A 545 -48.11 38.21 -22.07
CA ASP A 545 -47.84 39.55 -22.61
C ASP A 545 -46.62 39.61 -23.55
N GLY A 546 -45.91 38.48 -23.69
CA GLY A 546 -44.71 38.34 -24.51
C GLY A 546 -43.45 38.92 -23.85
N THR A 547 -43.46 39.13 -22.54
CA THR A 547 -42.31 39.60 -21.77
C THR A 547 -42.10 38.79 -20.49
N GLY A 548 -40.96 38.09 -20.40
CA GLY A 548 -40.72 37.18 -19.29
C GLY A 548 -41.54 35.89 -19.38
N VAL A 549 -41.41 35.01 -18.39
CA VAL A 549 -42.15 33.75 -18.36
C VAL A 549 -43.44 33.93 -17.57
N ASP A 550 -44.54 34.08 -18.29
CA ASP A 550 -45.88 34.25 -17.74
C ASP A 550 -46.53 32.92 -17.41
N VAL A 551 -47.43 32.93 -16.41
CA VAL A 551 -48.18 31.76 -15.95
C VAL A 551 -49.67 32.06 -15.95
N TYR A 552 -50.45 31.19 -16.60
CA TYR A 552 -51.90 31.19 -16.53
C TYR A 552 -52.40 29.87 -15.94
N ALA A 553 -53.05 29.94 -14.79
CA ALA A 553 -53.67 28.80 -14.13
C ALA A 553 -55.20 28.89 -14.18
N ALA A 554 -55.87 27.75 -14.40
CA ALA A 554 -57.31 27.65 -14.23
C ALA A 554 -57.66 26.44 -13.37
N PHE A 555 -58.37 26.65 -12.27
CA PHE A 555 -58.77 25.58 -11.37
C PHE A 555 -60.04 24.89 -11.87
N ASN A 556 -60.13 23.57 -11.68
CA ASN A 556 -61.30 22.77 -12.02
C ASN A 556 -61.73 22.84 -13.51
N VAL A 557 -60.78 22.87 -14.45
CA VAL A 557 -61.07 22.99 -15.89
C VAL A 557 -62.08 21.94 -16.36
N SER A 558 -63.21 22.37 -16.94
CA SER A 558 -64.31 21.49 -17.39
C SER A 558 -64.89 20.58 -16.28
N GLY A 559 -64.75 20.96 -15.00
CA GLY A 559 -65.19 20.13 -13.88
C GLY A 559 -64.30 18.91 -13.63
N SER A 560 -63.02 18.96 -14.06
CA SER A 560 -62.06 17.85 -13.93
C SER A 560 -61.71 17.50 -12.49
N GLY A 561 -61.86 18.45 -11.55
CA GLY A 561 -61.29 18.36 -10.21
C GLY A 561 -59.80 18.68 -10.13
N ASP A 562 -59.18 19.14 -11.24
CA ASP A 562 -57.75 19.44 -11.35
C ASP A 562 -57.50 20.89 -11.81
N THR A 563 -56.34 21.46 -11.47
CA THR A 563 -55.87 22.77 -11.96
C THR A 563 -54.93 22.60 -13.14
N TYR A 564 -55.16 23.36 -14.21
CA TYR A 564 -54.31 23.37 -15.40
C TYR A 564 -53.47 24.63 -15.38
N VAL A 565 -52.15 24.48 -15.51
CA VAL A 565 -51.18 25.58 -15.44
C VAL A 565 -50.42 25.65 -16.77
N ALA A 566 -50.64 26.73 -17.52
CA ALA A 566 -49.90 27.05 -18.73
C ALA A 566 -48.75 28.01 -18.42
N VAL A 567 -47.56 27.73 -18.95
CA VAL A 567 -46.34 28.52 -18.72
C VAL A 567 -45.73 28.91 -20.07
N ASP A 568 -45.60 30.21 -20.33
CA ASP A 568 -44.99 30.79 -21.54
C ASP A 568 -43.46 30.76 -21.43
N HIS A 569 -42.85 29.59 -21.64
CA HIS A 569 -41.41 29.43 -21.47
C HIS A 569 -40.59 30.12 -22.57
N ASN A 570 -41.15 30.26 -23.78
CA ASN A 570 -40.44 30.84 -24.91
C ASN A 570 -40.65 32.36 -25.03
N THR A 571 -41.54 32.93 -24.20
CA THR A 571 -41.82 34.35 -24.06
C THR A 571 -42.40 34.99 -25.32
N ASP A 572 -43.07 34.21 -26.16
CA ASP A 572 -43.61 34.68 -27.45
C ASP A 572 -45.04 35.23 -27.34
N GLY A 573 -45.67 35.15 -26.15
CA GLY A 573 -47.00 35.66 -25.88
C GLY A 573 -48.12 34.77 -26.42
N THR A 574 -47.83 33.53 -26.84
CA THR A 574 -48.82 32.61 -27.40
C THR A 574 -48.65 31.19 -26.89
N PHE A 575 -49.73 30.56 -26.41
CA PHE A 575 -49.64 29.18 -25.92
C PHE A 575 -49.47 28.16 -27.07
N ASN A 576 -48.24 27.69 -27.29
CA ASN A 576 -47.84 26.80 -28.38
C ASN A 576 -46.77 25.76 -27.98
N SER A 577 -46.14 25.07 -28.94
CA SER A 577 -45.16 24.01 -28.67
C SER A 577 -43.89 24.43 -27.91
N GLY A 578 -43.61 25.73 -27.78
CA GLY A 578 -42.51 26.24 -26.96
C GLY A 578 -42.82 26.30 -25.45
N ASP A 579 -44.06 26.01 -25.08
CA ASP A 579 -44.61 26.22 -23.74
C ASP A 579 -44.85 24.91 -22.99
N SER A 580 -45.38 25.04 -21.78
CA SER A 580 -45.64 23.91 -20.91
C SER A 580 -47.06 23.95 -20.35
N LEU A 581 -47.73 22.80 -20.37
CA LEU A 581 -48.91 22.54 -19.57
C LEU A 581 -48.53 21.61 -18.41
N ILE A 582 -48.90 21.99 -17.20
CA ILE A 582 -48.76 21.18 -15.99
C ILE A 582 -50.16 20.96 -15.41
N VAL A 583 -50.47 19.74 -15.01
CA VAL A 583 -51.74 19.41 -14.35
C VAL A 583 -51.49 19.14 -12.87
N LEU A 584 -52.12 19.94 -12.01
CA LEU A 584 -52.08 19.76 -10.56
C LEU A 584 -53.35 19.02 -10.13
N ASN A 585 -53.19 17.79 -9.66
CA ASN A 585 -54.33 16.97 -9.26
C ASN A 585 -54.96 17.50 -7.97
N ASN A 586 -56.28 17.39 -7.88
CA ASN A 586 -57.06 17.68 -6.66
C ASN A 586 -56.96 19.12 -6.11
N LEU A 587 -56.36 20.06 -6.86
CA LEU A 587 -56.47 21.49 -6.62
C LEU A 587 -57.60 22.02 -7.51
N ASN A 588 -58.72 22.43 -6.93
CA ASN A 588 -59.95 22.76 -7.67
C ASN A 588 -60.78 23.90 -7.09
N LEU A 589 -60.23 24.62 -6.11
CA LEU A 589 -60.83 25.79 -5.49
C LEU A 589 -59.95 27.02 -5.69
N ASP A 590 -60.60 28.18 -5.62
CA ASP A 590 -59.95 29.49 -5.66
C ASP A 590 -58.90 29.66 -4.54
N ASN A 591 -57.77 30.30 -4.87
CA ASN A 591 -56.62 30.55 -3.99
C ASN A 591 -55.91 29.28 -3.46
N GLN A 592 -56.05 28.14 -4.14
CA GLN A 592 -55.24 26.95 -3.85
C GLN A 592 -53.89 26.95 -4.58
N LEU A 593 -53.60 28.02 -5.33
CA LEU A 593 -52.34 28.26 -6.01
C LEU A 593 -52.06 29.77 -5.92
N VAL A 594 -50.84 30.17 -5.52
CA VAL A 594 -50.49 31.59 -5.38
C VAL A 594 -49.26 31.94 -6.22
N ALA A 595 -49.09 33.21 -6.56
CA ALA A 595 -47.92 33.66 -7.34
C ALA A 595 -46.57 33.25 -6.72
N GLY A 596 -46.50 33.18 -5.38
CA GLY A 596 -45.31 32.74 -4.65
C GLY A 596 -45.00 31.23 -4.73
N ASP A 597 -45.87 30.43 -5.36
CA ASP A 597 -45.62 29.02 -5.65
C ASP A 597 -44.75 28.85 -6.90
N PHE A 598 -44.61 29.90 -7.72
CA PHE A 598 -43.76 29.91 -8.90
C PHE A 598 -42.42 30.58 -8.60
N ILE A 599 -41.33 29.93 -8.98
CA ILE A 599 -39.97 30.43 -8.76
C ILE A 599 -39.11 30.32 -10.03
N ALA A 600 -38.04 31.11 -10.06
CA ALA A 600 -37.06 31.12 -11.14
C ALA A 600 -36.11 29.93 -11.13
#